data_AF-A0A2T1CLA6-F1
#
_entry.id   AF-A0A2T1CLA6-F1
#
_cell.length_a   1.000
_cell.length_b   1.000
_cell.length_c   1.000
_cell.angle_alpha   90.00
_cell.angle_beta   90.00
_cell.angle_gamma   90.00
#
_symmetry.space_group_name_H-M   'P 1'
#
loop_
_entity.id
_entity.type
_entity.pdbx_description
1 polymer ?
#
loop_
_entity_poly.entity_id
_entity_poly.type
_entity_poly.pdbx_seq_one_letter_code
_entity_poly.pdbx_strand_id
1 'polypeptide(L)'
;MRRKSLLLLALVSFSLALLLAAAFNLIAIPSFNPPFEFAEPEPSQTEIDVASTHLSVTATGIPTTVKDAAQYGYGLRRTMNLLHGSTPEHPNTVRVLFYGQSITRQSWWLEIEDYLRQRFPNANLLTANRAIGGFDSTKLVRTAEHDLYSFYPDLMIFHVYGNEEDYESIIANARRRTTTEILLISDHVTWLPGTANDLPSRLEEYEWHNQHSEQWLPQLAKQYGCELIEIRRPWEQYLRANALPASTMLIDNVHLNDRGNALMATLVRNHLQQMPIWAEQPDMVQTHLVGTDVQWNQGKLVLEFEGNRIDLLATTIETMPETRSDTSLSVAKVLIDGKPPSEFPELYAITRPSDALGVDQPAVLQVSAANSLIPERWTAVITEINDTCDRFKFKVYGSETGFDGEGQNERQFVSQSGRVVIDPEDWWLDDVYDNLQIATPAGFQIQWQVEPLFTNVYVPPIGQNFAQHQTVTVAQNLPTTEHTLELIAPNGEVPITAIRTYQPPLP
;
A
#
# COMPACT_ATOMS: atom_id res chain seq x y z
N MET A 1 30.00 30.33 68.19
CA MET A 1 30.23 29.07 67.46
C MET A 1 28.89 28.49 67.01
N ARG A 2 28.85 27.90 65.80
CA ARG A 2 27.68 27.26 65.15
C ARG A 2 26.51 28.19 64.76
N ARG A 3 26.65 28.87 63.62
CA ARG A 3 25.58 29.20 62.65
C ARG A 3 26.15 30.05 61.49
N LYS A 4 27.20 29.59 60.81
CA LYS A 4 27.68 30.20 59.54
C LYS A 4 28.22 29.19 58.52
N SER A 5 28.13 27.88 58.75
CA SER A 5 28.75 26.86 57.89
C SER A 5 27.76 26.01 57.07
N LEU A 6 26.47 26.35 57.04
CA LEU A 6 25.46 25.62 56.26
C LEU A 6 24.93 26.37 55.04
N LEU A 7 25.24 27.66 54.88
CA LEU A 7 24.87 28.42 53.68
C LEU A 7 25.92 28.36 52.55
N LEU A 8 27.16 27.95 52.85
CA LEU A 8 28.23 27.90 51.85
C LEU A 8 28.29 26.59 51.05
N LEU A 9 27.64 25.51 51.51
CA LEU A 9 27.57 24.26 50.76
C LEU A 9 26.40 24.25 49.74
N ALA A 10 25.33 24.99 49.99
CA ALA A 10 24.18 25.05 49.07
C ALA A 10 24.44 25.92 47.83
N LEU A 11 25.34 26.90 47.93
CA LEU A 11 25.70 27.79 46.81
C LEU A 11 26.75 27.17 45.86
N VAL A 12 27.56 26.22 46.32
CA VAL A 12 28.54 25.54 45.45
C VAL A 12 27.88 24.42 44.63
N SER A 13 26.80 23.80 45.13
CA SER A 13 26.04 22.78 44.38
C SER A 13 25.16 23.35 43.27
N PHE A 14 24.73 24.62 43.38
CA PHE A 14 23.91 25.27 42.35
C PHE A 14 24.75 25.82 41.18
N SER A 15 26.00 26.23 41.44
CA SER A 15 26.91 26.72 40.40
C SER A 15 27.57 25.61 39.57
N LEU A 16 27.66 24.37 40.09
CA LEU A 16 28.16 23.23 39.31
C LEU A 16 27.07 22.65 38.38
N ALA A 17 25.79 22.76 38.76
CA ALA A 17 24.67 22.37 37.90
C ALA A 17 24.47 23.33 36.71
N LEU A 18 24.79 24.62 36.86
CA LEU A 18 24.70 25.59 35.76
C LEU A 18 25.90 25.51 34.78
N LEU A 19 27.05 25.01 35.22
CA LEU A 19 28.24 24.84 34.35
C LEU A 19 28.24 23.53 33.56
N LEU A 20 27.51 22.50 34.02
CA LEU A 20 27.26 21.27 33.25
C LEU A 20 26.15 21.42 32.21
N ALA A 21 25.22 22.37 32.40
CA ALA A 21 24.16 22.69 31.43
C ALA A 21 24.66 23.51 30.22
N ALA A 22 25.85 24.12 30.30
CA ALA A 22 26.41 24.96 29.23
C ALA A 22 27.38 24.23 28.27
N ALA A 23 27.73 22.96 28.55
CA ALA A 23 28.68 22.19 27.75
C ALA A 23 28.04 21.16 26.80
N PHE A 24 26.70 21.04 26.80
CA PHE A 24 25.96 20.13 25.90
C PHE A 24 25.21 20.82 24.74
N ASN A 25 25.35 22.13 24.58
CA ASN A 25 24.84 22.85 23.42
C ASN A 25 25.91 22.97 22.33
N LEU A 26 26.20 21.85 21.67
CA LEU A 26 26.69 21.82 20.29
C LEU A 26 26.28 20.45 19.71
N ILE A 27 25.48 20.52 18.64
CA ILE A 27 24.82 19.42 17.93
C ILE A 27 23.50 18.97 18.59
N ALA A 28 22.51 19.86 18.57
CA ALA A 28 21.11 19.46 18.65
C ALA A 28 20.67 18.99 17.25
N ILE A 29 20.49 17.68 17.09
CA ILE A 29 19.63 17.12 16.03
C ILE A 29 18.19 17.35 16.53
N PRO A 30 17.26 17.90 15.74
CA PRO A 30 15.92 18.15 16.21
C PRO A 30 15.26 16.84 16.64
N SER A 31 14.77 16.83 17.87
CA SER A 31 13.88 15.78 18.38
C SER A 31 12.63 15.76 17.52
N PHE A 32 12.47 14.72 16.71
CA PHE A 32 11.18 14.36 16.14
C PHE A 32 10.21 14.13 17.31
N ASN A 33 9.28 15.06 17.49
CA ASN A 33 8.08 14.78 18.25
C ASN A 33 7.36 13.60 17.58
N PRO A 34 6.73 12.69 18.34
CA PRO A 34 5.80 11.74 17.73
C PRO A 34 4.75 12.54 16.94
N PRO A 35 4.28 12.02 15.79
CA PRO A 35 3.32 12.73 14.97
C PRO A 35 2.12 13.09 15.87
N PHE A 36 1.80 14.38 15.91
CA PHE A 36 0.48 14.80 16.31
C PHE A 36 -0.52 14.03 15.44
N GLU A 37 -1.39 13.27 16.10
CA GLU A 37 -2.62 12.71 15.54
C GLU A 37 -3.39 13.87 14.89
N PHE A 38 -3.16 14.09 13.60
CA PHE A 38 -4.15 14.74 12.77
C PHE A 38 -5.20 13.67 12.54
N ALA A 39 -6.36 13.88 13.15
CA ALA A 39 -7.58 13.23 12.71
C ALA A 39 -7.61 13.33 11.17
N GLU A 40 -7.63 12.18 10.51
CA GLU A 40 -7.99 12.11 9.10
C GLU A 40 -9.24 12.98 8.92
N PRO A 41 -9.34 13.80 7.86
CA PRO A 41 -10.62 14.41 7.55
C PRO A 41 -11.61 13.25 7.45
N GLU A 42 -12.59 13.23 8.35
CA GLU A 42 -13.67 12.24 8.25
C GLU A 42 -14.13 12.28 6.80
N PRO A 43 -14.19 11.11 6.10
CA PRO A 43 -14.81 11.09 4.80
C PRO A 43 -16.16 11.75 5.00
N SER A 44 -16.50 12.73 4.17
CA SER A 44 -17.81 13.35 4.23
C SER A 44 -18.83 12.22 4.10
N GLN A 45 -19.35 11.76 5.24
CA GLN A 45 -20.45 10.85 5.32
C GLN A 45 -21.66 11.69 4.91
N THR A 46 -21.84 11.86 3.60
CA THR A 46 -23.20 11.70 3.10
C THR A 46 -23.58 10.28 3.49
N GLU A 47 -24.32 10.17 4.60
CA GLU A 47 -25.07 8.98 5.01
C GLU A 47 -25.83 8.48 3.78
N ILE A 48 -25.20 7.57 3.03
CA ILE A 48 -25.96 6.56 2.31
C ILE A 48 -26.26 5.55 3.40
N ASP A 49 -27.46 5.69 3.97
CA ASP A 49 -28.09 4.69 4.82
C ASP A 49 -28.29 3.43 3.96
N VAL A 50 -27.21 2.67 3.72
CA VAL A 50 -27.25 1.36 3.10
C VAL A 50 -27.69 0.42 4.19
N ALA A 51 -29.00 0.36 4.42
CA ALA A 51 -29.60 -0.83 4.96
C ALA A 51 -29.15 -2.00 4.07
N SER A 52 -28.16 -2.77 4.53
CA SER A 52 -27.70 -3.99 3.89
C SER A 52 -28.80 -5.03 3.99
N THR A 53 -29.81 -4.91 3.12
CA THR A 53 -30.60 -6.07 2.74
C THR A 53 -29.64 -7.03 2.07
N HIS A 54 -29.10 -7.98 2.85
CA HIS A 54 -28.38 -9.14 2.35
C HIS A 54 -29.33 -9.89 1.39
N LEU A 55 -29.34 -9.49 0.13
CA LEU A 55 -29.93 -10.27 -0.95
C LEU A 55 -28.98 -11.44 -1.17
N SER A 56 -29.25 -12.54 -0.49
CA SER A 56 -28.55 -13.78 -0.76
C SER A 56 -28.85 -14.19 -2.21
N VAL A 57 -27.83 -14.19 -3.06
CA VAL A 57 -27.87 -15.00 -4.28
C VAL A 57 -28.01 -16.45 -3.78
N THR A 58 -29.20 -17.03 -3.92
CA THR A 58 -29.42 -18.43 -3.55
C THR A 58 -28.45 -19.28 -4.36
N ALA A 59 -27.71 -20.16 -3.69
CA ALA A 59 -26.68 -21.04 -4.28
C ALA A 59 -27.18 -21.91 -5.46
N THR A 60 -28.49 -21.95 -5.71
CA THR A 60 -29.09 -22.54 -6.91
C THR A 60 -28.62 -21.80 -8.16
N GLY A 61 -27.66 -22.39 -8.89
CA GLY A 61 -27.25 -21.93 -10.21
C GLY A 61 -25.87 -21.27 -10.26
N ILE A 62 -25.15 -21.13 -9.13
CA ILE A 62 -23.71 -20.90 -9.20
C ILE A 62 -23.08 -22.24 -9.62
N PRO A 63 -22.41 -22.30 -10.78
CA PRO A 63 -21.77 -23.53 -11.22
C PRO A 63 -20.72 -23.96 -10.19
N THR A 64 -20.88 -25.14 -9.60
CA THR A 64 -19.89 -25.74 -8.67
C THR A 64 -18.65 -26.27 -9.39
N THR A 65 -18.46 -25.91 -10.67
CA THR A 65 -17.50 -26.57 -11.56
C THR A 65 -16.61 -25.55 -12.25
N VAL A 66 -15.66 -24.98 -11.52
CA VAL A 66 -14.35 -24.73 -12.12
C VAL A 66 -13.58 -26.03 -11.98
N LYS A 67 -13.09 -26.58 -13.08
CA LYS A 67 -12.54 -27.95 -13.19
C LYS A 67 -11.34 -28.26 -12.27
N ASP A 68 -10.82 -27.28 -11.51
CA ASP A 68 -9.62 -27.40 -10.67
C ASP A 68 -9.77 -26.69 -9.30
N ALA A 69 -10.89 -26.88 -8.59
CA ALA A 69 -11.02 -26.39 -7.20
C ALA A 69 -9.89 -26.86 -6.26
N ALA A 70 -9.19 -27.94 -6.62
CA ALA A 70 -8.00 -28.43 -5.93
C ALA A 70 -6.75 -27.53 -6.10
N GLN A 71 -6.80 -26.51 -6.95
CA GLN A 71 -5.71 -25.55 -7.21
C GLN A 71 -6.00 -24.14 -6.65
N TYR A 72 -7.18 -23.89 -6.10
CA TYR A 72 -7.54 -22.58 -5.56
C TYR A 72 -6.60 -22.14 -4.45
N GLY A 73 -6.14 -20.89 -4.53
CA GLY A 73 -5.23 -20.31 -3.54
C GLY A 73 -3.77 -20.75 -3.73
N TYR A 74 -3.41 -21.39 -4.85
CA TYR A 74 -2.02 -21.76 -5.17
C TYR A 74 -1.13 -20.52 -5.18
N GLY A 75 -1.60 -19.44 -5.79
CA GLY A 75 -0.85 -18.18 -5.85
C GLY A 75 -0.90 -17.34 -4.58
N LEU A 76 -1.65 -17.77 -3.55
CA LEU A 76 -1.96 -16.98 -2.33
C LEU A 76 -1.45 -17.62 -1.03
N ARG A 77 -0.53 -18.58 -1.13
CA ARG A 77 -0.17 -19.45 0.00
C ARG A 77 0.47 -18.69 1.16
N ARG A 78 1.35 -17.72 0.91
CA ARG A 78 2.01 -16.96 1.98
C ARG A 78 0.96 -16.17 2.76
N THR A 79 0.10 -15.45 2.05
CA THR A 79 -0.98 -14.65 2.63
C THR A 79 -1.92 -15.55 3.43
N MET A 80 -2.41 -16.63 2.83
CA MET A 80 -3.33 -17.54 3.51
C MET A 80 -2.68 -18.23 4.71
N ASN A 81 -1.38 -18.54 4.66
CA ASN A 81 -0.64 -19.07 5.81
C ASN A 81 -0.50 -18.04 6.95
N LEU A 82 -0.23 -16.77 6.64
CA LEU A 82 -0.20 -15.70 7.66
C LEU A 82 -1.58 -15.54 8.33
N LEU A 83 -2.65 -15.52 7.53
CA LEU A 83 -4.03 -15.44 8.02
C LEU A 83 -4.38 -16.64 8.91
N HIS A 84 -4.15 -17.86 8.44
CA HIS A 84 -4.45 -19.09 9.18
C HIS A 84 -3.56 -19.32 10.40
N GLY A 85 -2.31 -18.89 10.33
CA GLY A 85 -1.34 -19.00 11.42
C GLY A 85 -1.50 -17.94 12.52
N SER A 86 -2.44 -17.00 12.36
CA SER A 86 -2.67 -15.94 13.36
C SER A 86 -3.41 -16.45 14.59
N THR A 87 -2.89 -16.10 15.76
CA THR A 87 -3.44 -16.46 17.08
C THR A 87 -3.55 -15.21 17.95
N PRO A 88 -4.31 -15.22 19.06
CA PRO A 88 -4.37 -14.06 19.96
C PRO A 88 -2.98 -13.63 20.48
N GLU A 89 -2.08 -14.59 20.70
CA GLU A 89 -0.72 -14.36 21.17
C GLU A 89 0.24 -13.94 20.05
N HIS A 90 -0.06 -14.33 18.80
CA HIS A 90 0.72 -14.03 17.61
C HIS A 90 -0.18 -13.53 16.47
N PRO A 91 -0.67 -12.27 16.55
CA PRO A 91 -1.49 -11.70 15.51
C PRO A 91 -0.60 -11.30 14.32
N ASN A 92 -0.58 -12.09 13.24
CA ASN A 92 0.18 -11.67 12.06
C ASN A 92 -0.51 -10.47 11.42
N THR A 93 0.27 -9.43 11.12
CA THR A 93 -0.17 -8.33 10.26
C THR A 93 -0.21 -8.82 8.82
N VAL A 94 -1.33 -8.58 8.14
CA VAL A 94 -1.52 -8.90 6.71
C VAL A 94 -2.10 -7.68 6.01
N ARG A 95 -1.37 -7.17 5.02
CA ARG A 95 -1.78 -6.02 4.19
C ARG A 95 -2.51 -6.50 2.94
N VAL A 96 -3.76 -6.09 2.76
CA VAL A 96 -4.58 -6.42 1.59
C VAL A 96 -4.91 -5.15 0.82
N LEU A 97 -4.51 -5.08 -0.44
CA LEU A 97 -4.80 -3.96 -1.32
C LEU A 97 -5.79 -4.38 -2.41
N PHE A 98 -6.92 -3.68 -2.49
CA PHE A 98 -7.77 -3.67 -3.67
C PHE A 98 -7.28 -2.56 -4.60
N TYR A 99 -6.88 -2.92 -5.81
CA TYR A 99 -6.38 -1.98 -6.81
C TYR A 99 -7.04 -2.22 -8.16
N GLY A 100 -7.30 -1.16 -8.91
CA GLY A 100 -8.12 -1.25 -10.10
C GLY A 100 -8.93 -0.01 -10.39
N GLN A 101 -10.06 -0.19 -11.06
CA GLN A 101 -10.91 0.92 -11.50
C GLN A 101 -12.27 0.98 -10.79
N SER A 102 -13.25 1.64 -11.41
CA SER A 102 -14.60 1.86 -10.86
C SER A 102 -15.28 0.58 -10.36
N ILE A 103 -15.11 -0.57 -11.05
CA ILE A 103 -15.68 -1.86 -10.61
C ILE A 103 -15.08 -2.30 -9.27
N THR A 104 -13.76 -2.19 -9.11
CA THR A 104 -13.05 -2.53 -7.86
C THR A 104 -13.43 -1.63 -6.68
N ARG A 105 -13.91 -0.40 -6.95
CA ARG A 105 -14.41 0.51 -5.92
C ARG A 105 -15.79 0.12 -5.36
N GLN A 106 -16.56 -0.68 -6.09
CA GLN A 106 -17.95 -1.00 -5.70
C GLN A 106 -18.01 -1.93 -4.49
N SER A 107 -19.16 -1.99 -3.82
CA SER A 107 -19.32 -2.57 -2.48
C SER A 107 -18.90 -4.03 -2.30
N TRP A 108 -18.69 -4.80 -3.37
CA TRP A 108 -18.23 -6.19 -3.27
C TRP A 108 -16.91 -6.35 -2.48
N TRP A 109 -15.99 -5.38 -2.51
CA TRP A 109 -14.72 -5.48 -1.78
C TRP A 109 -14.92 -5.43 -0.26
N LEU A 110 -15.93 -4.68 0.22
CA LEU A 110 -16.31 -4.63 1.64
C LEU A 110 -16.79 -6.00 2.12
N GLU A 111 -17.57 -6.71 1.28
CA GLU A 111 -17.98 -8.08 1.59
C GLU A 111 -16.80 -9.05 1.69
N ILE A 112 -15.73 -8.82 0.92
CA ILE A 112 -14.49 -9.60 1.00
C ILE A 112 -13.74 -9.28 2.29
N GLU A 113 -13.58 -8.00 2.62
CA GLU A 113 -12.94 -7.57 3.87
C GLU A 113 -13.67 -8.14 5.09
N ASP A 114 -14.99 -7.99 5.15
CA ASP A 114 -15.82 -8.53 6.23
C ASP A 114 -15.66 -10.05 6.35
N TYR A 115 -15.64 -10.76 5.22
CA TYR A 115 -15.40 -12.19 5.20
C TYR A 115 -14.02 -12.55 5.78
N LEU A 116 -12.96 -11.85 5.38
CA LEU A 116 -11.61 -12.08 5.90
C LEU A 116 -11.52 -11.80 7.41
N ARG A 117 -12.10 -10.69 7.89
CA ARG A 117 -12.13 -10.33 9.32
C ARG A 117 -12.89 -11.37 10.14
N GLN A 118 -14.04 -11.84 9.65
CA GLN A 118 -14.82 -12.88 10.33
C GLN A 118 -14.10 -14.23 10.33
N ARG A 119 -13.43 -14.59 9.22
CA ARG A 119 -12.77 -15.88 9.08
C ARG A 119 -11.45 -15.97 9.85
N PHE A 120 -10.74 -14.85 9.97
CA PHE A 120 -9.41 -14.74 10.58
C PHE A 120 -9.37 -13.62 11.65
N PRO A 121 -10.15 -13.75 12.74
CA PRO A 121 -10.32 -12.67 13.72
C PRO A 121 -9.04 -12.33 14.50
N ASN A 122 -8.06 -13.22 14.49
CA ASN A 122 -6.78 -13.03 15.18
C ASN A 122 -5.71 -12.36 14.29
N ALA A 123 -5.94 -12.25 12.98
CA ALA A 123 -5.02 -11.56 12.10
C ALA A 123 -5.21 -10.05 12.23
N ASN A 124 -4.11 -9.30 12.24
CA ASN A 124 -4.16 -7.84 12.15
C ASN A 124 -4.30 -7.43 10.66
N LEU A 125 -5.54 -7.34 10.18
CA LEU A 125 -5.86 -7.02 8.80
C LEU A 125 -5.79 -5.51 8.54
N LEU A 126 -4.82 -5.11 7.71
CA LEU A 126 -4.68 -3.75 7.16
C LEU A 126 -5.18 -3.76 5.71
N THR A 127 -6.42 -3.34 5.51
CA THR A 127 -7.06 -3.35 4.21
C THR A 127 -7.16 -1.93 3.65
N ALA A 128 -6.85 -1.78 2.37
CA ALA A 128 -7.05 -0.53 1.65
C ALA A 128 -7.66 -0.80 0.28
N ASN A 129 -8.60 0.07 -0.14
CA ASN A 129 -9.04 0.13 -1.53
C ASN A 129 -8.53 1.42 -2.15
N ARG A 130 -7.57 1.30 -3.07
CA ARG A 130 -6.97 2.43 -3.79
C ARG A 130 -7.38 2.46 -5.25
N ALA A 131 -8.46 1.76 -5.62
CA ALA A 131 -8.98 1.78 -6.98
C ALA A 131 -9.47 3.18 -7.38
N ILE A 132 -9.30 3.54 -8.65
CA ILE A 132 -9.60 4.89 -9.18
C ILE A 132 -10.63 4.78 -10.30
N GLY A 133 -11.78 5.43 -10.13
CA GLY A 133 -12.85 5.37 -11.14
C GLY A 133 -12.40 6.02 -12.45
N GLY A 134 -12.77 5.45 -13.59
CA GLY A 134 -12.44 6.03 -14.91
C GLY A 134 -10.97 5.92 -15.34
N PHE A 135 -10.10 5.31 -14.54
CA PHE A 135 -8.71 5.06 -14.91
C PHE A 135 -8.56 3.63 -15.42
N ASP A 136 -8.16 3.49 -16.67
CA ASP A 136 -7.72 2.22 -17.24
C ASP A 136 -6.25 1.93 -16.88
N SER A 137 -5.71 0.82 -17.38
CA SER A 137 -4.31 0.44 -17.16
C SER A 137 -3.30 1.53 -17.51
N THR A 138 -3.54 2.34 -18.54
CA THR A 138 -2.62 3.40 -18.99
C THR A 138 -2.46 4.52 -17.96
N LYS A 139 -3.50 4.74 -17.14
CA LYS A 139 -3.49 5.73 -16.06
C LYS A 139 -3.07 5.10 -14.73
N LEU A 140 -3.57 3.90 -14.44
CA LEU A 140 -3.21 3.19 -13.21
C LEU A 140 -1.73 2.87 -13.11
N VAL A 141 -1.05 2.56 -14.21
CA VAL A 141 0.40 2.28 -14.21
C VAL A 141 1.21 3.46 -13.65
N ARG A 142 0.73 4.69 -13.86
CA ARG A 142 1.34 5.93 -13.36
C ARG A 142 1.05 6.14 -11.88
N THR A 143 -0.23 6.03 -11.48
CA THR A 143 -0.62 6.19 -10.07
C THR A 143 -0.10 5.08 -9.16
N ALA A 144 0.20 3.89 -9.71
CA ALA A 144 0.74 2.76 -8.96
C ALA A 144 2.05 3.11 -8.23
N GLU A 145 2.83 4.06 -8.75
CA GLU A 145 4.04 4.59 -8.09
C GLU A 145 3.75 5.14 -6.68
N HIS A 146 2.56 5.71 -6.50
CA HIS A 146 2.13 6.32 -5.25
C HIS A 146 1.28 5.38 -4.39
N ASP A 147 0.56 4.46 -5.04
CA ASP A 147 -0.50 3.69 -4.39
C ASP A 147 -0.11 2.27 -4.02
N LEU A 148 0.75 1.64 -4.81
CA LEU A 148 0.92 0.20 -4.76
C LEU A 148 2.26 -0.16 -4.11
N TYR A 149 3.37 0.33 -4.67
CA TYR A 149 4.68 -0.21 -4.33
C TYR A 149 5.16 0.18 -2.93
N SER A 150 4.86 1.42 -2.49
CA SER A 150 5.16 1.89 -1.13
C SER A 150 4.25 1.25 -0.07
N PHE A 151 3.00 0.91 -0.43
CA PHE A 151 2.08 0.19 0.44
C PHE A 151 2.57 -1.23 0.74
N TYR A 152 3.29 -1.84 -0.21
CA TYR A 152 3.93 -3.15 -0.10
C TYR A 152 2.94 -4.21 0.46
N PRO A 153 1.84 -4.49 -0.27
CA PRO A 153 0.84 -5.42 0.21
C PRO A 153 1.38 -6.85 0.32
N ASP A 154 0.79 -7.63 1.25
CA ASP A 154 0.96 -9.09 1.23
C ASP A 154 0.12 -9.70 0.11
N LEU A 155 -1.08 -9.14 -0.11
CA LEU A 155 -2.01 -9.51 -1.17
C LEU A 155 -2.50 -8.29 -1.94
N MET A 156 -2.32 -8.31 -3.26
CA MET A 156 -2.98 -7.39 -4.19
C MET A 156 -4.14 -8.11 -4.90
N ILE A 157 -5.36 -7.61 -4.73
CA ILE A 157 -6.55 -8.03 -5.49
C ILE A 157 -6.77 -7.02 -6.60
N PHE A 158 -6.63 -7.46 -7.86
CA PHE A 158 -6.48 -6.57 -9.00
C PHE A 158 -7.45 -6.86 -10.15
N HIS A 159 -8.10 -5.80 -10.62
CA HIS A 159 -8.90 -5.78 -11.86
C HIS A 159 -8.84 -4.40 -12.50
N VAL A 160 -8.54 -4.33 -13.79
CA VAL A 160 -8.63 -3.10 -14.58
C VAL A 160 -8.91 -3.45 -16.04
N TYR A 161 -9.65 -2.60 -16.75
CA TYR A 161 -9.68 -2.62 -18.21
C TYR A 161 -8.52 -1.81 -18.80
N GLY A 162 -8.34 -1.88 -20.11
CA GLY A 162 -7.36 -1.07 -20.84
C GLY A 162 -6.42 -1.93 -21.68
N ASN A 163 -5.29 -1.35 -22.08
CA ASN A 163 -4.28 -2.05 -22.84
C ASN A 163 -3.52 -3.08 -22.00
N GLU A 164 -3.17 -4.17 -22.65
CA GLU A 164 -2.49 -5.31 -22.03
C GLU A 164 -1.05 -5.00 -21.60
N GLU A 165 -0.36 -4.07 -22.28
CA GLU A 165 1.04 -3.70 -21.99
C GLU A 165 1.19 -2.96 -20.64
N ASP A 166 0.37 -1.95 -20.39
CA ASP A 166 0.41 -1.23 -19.10
C ASP A 166 -0.16 -2.08 -17.96
N TYR A 167 -1.15 -2.94 -18.25
CA TYR A 167 -1.64 -3.92 -17.30
C TYR A 167 -0.49 -4.84 -16.86
N GLU A 168 0.22 -5.46 -17.81
CA GLU A 168 1.38 -6.31 -17.51
C GLU A 168 2.47 -5.54 -16.77
N SER A 169 2.71 -4.27 -17.10
CA SER A 169 3.70 -3.43 -16.44
C SER A 169 3.42 -3.24 -14.95
N ILE A 170 2.16 -3.04 -14.54
CA ILE A 170 1.75 -3.00 -13.13
C ILE A 170 2.11 -4.31 -12.42
N ILE A 171 1.77 -5.45 -13.03
CA ILE A 171 2.04 -6.78 -12.45
C ILE A 171 3.54 -7.04 -12.34
N ALA A 172 4.28 -6.75 -13.41
CA ALA A 172 5.72 -6.95 -13.45
C ALA A 172 6.43 -6.08 -12.40
N ASN A 173 6.05 -4.81 -12.28
CA ASN A 173 6.62 -3.90 -11.29
C ASN A 173 6.27 -4.32 -9.85
N ALA A 174 5.04 -4.79 -9.61
CA ALA A 174 4.67 -5.34 -8.31
C ALA A 174 5.56 -6.53 -7.93
N ARG A 175 5.89 -7.41 -8.89
CA ARG A 175 6.78 -8.56 -8.69
C ARG A 175 8.27 -8.21 -8.61
N ARG A 176 8.72 -7.09 -9.19
CA ARG A 176 10.11 -6.61 -9.04
C ARG A 176 10.35 -5.85 -7.74
N ARG A 177 9.33 -5.14 -7.26
CA ARG A 177 9.47 -4.18 -6.16
C ARG A 177 8.88 -4.65 -4.85
N THR A 178 8.10 -5.72 -4.86
CA THR A 178 7.46 -6.25 -3.66
C THR A 178 7.44 -7.77 -3.67
N THR A 179 7.10 -8.34 -2.53
CA THR A 179 6.81 -9.78 -2.38
C THR A 179 5.32 -10.06 -2.46
N THR A 180 4.49 -9.13 -2.95
CA THR A 180 3.04 -9.29 -2.97
C THR A 180 2.62 -10.54 -3.73
N GLU A 181 1.66 -11.29 -3.16
CA GLU A 181 0.88 -12.26 -3.91
C GLU A 181 -0.25 -11.55 -4.65
N ILE A 182 -0.51 -11.97 -5.89
CA ILE A 182 -1.41 -11.24 -6.79
C ILE A 182 -2.60 -12.13 -7.12
N LEU A 183 -3.79 -11.62 -6.85
CA LEU A 183 -5.06 -12.19 -7.23
C LEU A 183 -5.66 -11.38 -8.37
N LEU A 184 -5.54 -11.90 -9.59
CA LEU A 184 -6.15 -11.33 -10.78
C LEU A 184 -7.61 -11.76 -10.85
N ILE A 185 -8.47 -10.83 -11.24
CA ILE A 185 -9.90 -11.08 -11.47
C ILE A 185 -10.16 -10.88 -12.96
N SER A 186 -10.87 -11.78 -13.62
CA SER A 186 -11.29 -11.60 -15.01
C SER A 186 -12.51 -10.69 -15.13
N ASP A 187 -12.83 -10.25 -16.35
CA ASP A 187 -13.95 -9.33 -16.58
C ASP A 187 -15.31 -9.97 -16.26
N HIS A 188 -16.23 -9.17 -15.71
CA HIS A 188 -17.64 -9.57 -15.62
C HIS A 188 -18.35 -9.40 -16.98
N VAL A 189 -19.54 -9.99 -17.09
CA VAL A 189 -20.35 -9.92 -18.30
C VAL A 189 -21.22 -8.68 -18.28
N THR A 190 -20.99 -7.77 -19.23
CA THR A 190 -21.81 -6.55 -19.45
C THR A 190 -22.93 -6.76 -20.46
N TRP A 191 -22.78 -7.74 -21.36
CA TRP A 191 -23.74 -8.09 -22.39
C TRP A 191 -23.57 -9.54 -22.86
N LEU A 192 -24.66 -10.17 -23.34
CA LEU A 192 -24.65 -11.51 -23.92
C LEU A 192 -25.21 -11.50 -25.34
N PRO A 193 -24.56 -12.19 -26.31
CA PRO A 193 -25.14 -12.41 -27.62
C PRO A 193 -26.32 -13.37 -27.54
N GLY A 194 -27.30 -13.19 -28.43
CA GLY A 194 -28.50 -14.02 -28.41
C GLY A 194 -29.51 -13.76 -29.52
N THR A 195 -29.27 -12.84 -30.45
CA THR A 195 -30.21 -12.56 -31.54
C THR A 195 -29.53 -12.47 -32.89
N ALA A 196 -30.28 -12.74 -33.97
CA ALA A 196 -29.79 -12.55 -35.33
C ALA A 196 -29.53 -11.06 -35.69
N ASN A 197 -29.92 -10.12 -34.81
CA ASN A 197 -29.78 -8.68 -35.01
C ASN A 197 -28.64 -8.07 -34.18
N ASP A 198 -27.81 -8.90 -33.54
CA ASP A 198 -26.68 -8.40 -32.74
C ASP A 198 -25.69 -7.65 -33.65
N LEU A 199 -25.29 -6.45 -33.22
CA LEU A 199 -24.39 -5.58 -34.01
C LEU A 199 -22.99 -6.20 -34.09
N PRO A 200 -22.34 -6.22 -35.27
CA PRO A 200 -20.98 -6.79 -35.41
C PRO A 200 -19.97 -6.20 -34.42
N SER A 201 -19.97 -4.88 -34.22
CA SER A 201 -19.04 -4.22 -33.29
C SER A 201 -19.22 -4.67 -31.84
N ARG A 202 -20.46 -5.00 -31.43
CA ARG A 202 -20.76 -5.48 -30.08
C ARG A 202 -20.36 -6.94 -29.90
N LEU A 203 -20.46 -7.74 -30.95
CA LEU A 203 -19.92 -9.10 -30.98
C LEU A 203 -18.38 -9.09 -30.91
N GLU A 204 -17.73 -8.19 -31.64
CA GLU A 204 -16.28 -8.00 -31.58
C GLU A 204 -15.81 -7.62 -30.17
N GLU A 205 -16.48 -6.67 -29.51
CA GLU A 205 -16.21 -6.29 -28.11
C GLU A 205 -16.41 -7.47 -27.15
N TYR A 206 -17.52 -8.21 -27.29
CA TYR A 206 -17.80 -9.40 -26.48
C TYR A 206 -16.70 -10.47 -26.63
N GLU A 207 -16.27 -10.73 -27.87
CA GLU A 207 -15.21 -11.70 -28.14
C GLU A 207 -13.83 -11.22 -27.69
N TRP A 208 -13.56 -9.92 -27.73
CA TRP A 208 -12.34 -9.36 -27.16
C TRP A 208 -12.27 -9.64 -25.66
N HIS A 209 -13.34 -9.35 -24.90
CA HIS A 209 -13.38 -9.66 -23.47
C HIS A 209 -13.27 -11.17 -23.18
N ASN A 210 -13.81 -12.04 -24.03
CA ASN A 210 -13.61 -13.49 -23.92
C ASN A 210 -12.13 -13.84 -24.12
N GLN A 211 -11.49 -13.33 -25.17
CA GLN A 211 -10.08 -13.61 -25.44
C GLN A 211 -9.17 -13.08 -24.32
N HIS A 212 -9.44 -11.86 -23.85
CA HIS A 212 -8.74 -11.27 -22.73
C HIS A 212 -8.86 -12.12 -21.46
N SER A 213 -10.09 -12.47 -21.06
CA SER A 213 -10.36 -13.22 -19.83
C SER A 213 -9.96 -14.70 -19.89
N GLU A 214 -10.08 -15.35 -21.05
CA GLU A 214 -9.92 -16.81 -21.18
C GLU A 214 -8.58 -17.24 -21.79
N GLN A 215 -7.82 -16.32 -22.38
CA GLN A 215 -6.55 -16.64 -23.04
C GLN A 215 -5.42 -15.76 -22.52
N TRP A 216 -5.55 -14.44 -22.63
CA TRP A 216 -4.46 -13.52 -22.27
C TRP A 216 -4.21 -13.50 -20.76
N LEU A 217 -5.24 -13.25 -19.96
CA LEU A 217 -5.12 -13.13 -18.50
C LEU A 217 -4.63 -14.44 -17.84
N PRO A 218 -5.07 -15.65 -18.24
CA PRO A 218 -4.48 -16.90 -17.78
C PRO A 218 -3.00 -17.08 -18.15
N GLN A 219 -2.58 -16.60 -19.32
CA GLN A 219 -1.16 -16.66 -19.73
C GLN A 219 -0.32 -15.70 -18.88
N LEU A 220 -0.80 -14.49 -18.64
CA LEU A 220 -0.18 -13.52 -17.76
C LEU A 220 -0.08 -14.06 -16.32
N ALA A 221 -1.17 -14.59 -15.78
CA ALA A 221 -1.20 -15.18 -14.45
C ALA A 221 -0.15 -16.30 -14.31
N LYS A 222 -0.02 -17.16 -15.33
CA LYS A 222 1.00 -18.21 -15.35
C LYS A 222 2.41 -17.64 -15.44
N GLN A 223 2.65 -16.62 -16.28
CA GLN A 223 3.95 -15.97 -16.47
C GLN A 223 4.48 -15.37 -15.16
N TYR A 224 3.60 -14.72 -14.38
CA TYR A 224 3.97 -14.04 -13.14
C TYR A 224 3.60 -14.80 -11.85
N GLY A 225 3.16 -16.06 -11.99
CA GLY A 225 2.76 -16.91 -10.86
C GLY A 225 1.61 -16.32 -10.02
N CYS A 226 0.68 -15.59 -10.64
CA CYS A 226 -0.49 -15.00 -9.98
C CYS A 226 -1.60 -16.06 -9.81
N GLU A 227 -2.43 -15.87 -8.79
CA GLU A 227 -3.72 -16.54 -8.71
C GLU A 227 -4.69 -15.82 -9.67
N LEU A 228 -5.53 -16.59 -10.38
CA LEU A 228 -6.57 -16.05 -11.25
C LEU A 228 -7.95 -16.51 -10.78
N ILE A 229 -8.84 -15.56 -10.55
CA ILE A 229 -10.27 -15.79 -10.40
C ILE A 229 -10.94 -15.56 -11.74
N GLU A 230 -11.41 -16.64 -12.34
CA GLU A 230 -12.20 -16.59 -13.55
C GLU A 230 -13.66 -16.25 -13.18
N ILE A 231 -14.06 -15.01 -13.42
CA ILE A 231 -15.40 -14.49 -13.13
C ILE A 231 -16.32 -14.65 -14.34
N ARG A 232 -15.79 -14.47 -15.55
CA ARG A 232 -16.58 -14.23 -16.75
C ARG A 232 -17.52 -15.40 -17.06
N ARG A 233 -17.02 -16.64 -17.12
CA ARG A 233 -17.83 -17.81 -17.45
C ARG A 233 -18.79 -18.19 -16.33
N PRO A 234 -18.42 -18.22 -15.02
CA PRO A 234 -19.39 -18.43 -13.96
C PRO A 234 -20.52 -17.40 -13.99
N TRP A 235 -20.20 -16.14 -14.30
CA TRP A 235 -21.18 -15.07 -14.45
C TRP A 235 -22.10 -15.30 -15.65
N GLU A 236 -21.55 -15.62 -16.82
CA GLU A 236 -22.34 -15.98 -18.00
C GLU A 236 -23.26 -17.18 -17.72
N GLN A 237 -22.73 -18.23 -17.11
CA GLN A 237 -23.48 -19.44 -16.78
C GLN A 237 -24.61 -19.13 -15.80
N TYR A 238 -24.36 -18.30 -14.78
CA TYR A 238 -25.39 -17.83 -13.87
C TYR A 238 -26.51 -17.08 -14.60
N LEU A 239 -26.17 -16.15 -15.49
CA LEU A 239 -27.14 -15.39 -16.28
C LEU A 239 -27.99 -16.33 -17.16
N ARG A 240 -27.34 -17.25 -17.89
CA ARG A 240 -28.03 -18.19 -18.79
C ARG A 240 -28.90 -19.19 -18.03
N ALA A 241 -28.41 -19.76 -16.92
CA ALA A 241 -29.15 -20.73 -16.11
C ALA A 241 -30.43 -20.12 -15.51
N ASN A 242 -30.43 -18.81 -15.25
CA ASN A 242 -31.57 -18.09 -14.70
C ASN A 242 -32.37 -17.31 -15.76
N ALA A 243 -32.03 -17.45 -17.05
CA ALA A 243 -32.61 -16.69 -18.16
C ALA A 243 -32.63 -15.17 -17.93
N LEU A 244 -31.56 -14.64 -17.31
CA LEU A 244 -31.41 -13.23 -16.98
C LEU A 244 -30.58 -12.50 -18.05
N PRO A 245 -30.99 -11.30 -18.51
CA PRO A 245 -30.10 -10.43 -19.27
C PRO A 245 -29.05 -9.81 -18.34
N ALA A 246 -27.87 -9.50 -18.89
CA ALA A 246 -26.74 -8.93 -18.13
C ALA A 246 -27.10 -7.64 -17.38
N SER A 247 -27.97 -6.80 -17.95
CA SER A 247 -28.46 -5.56 -17.32
C SER A 247 -29.15 -5.77 -15.97
N THR A 248 -29.60 -6.99 -15.63
CA THR A 248 -30.12 -7.29 -14.29
C THR A 248 -29.06 -7.25 -13.19
N MET A 249 -27.79 -7.26 -13.56
CA MET A 249 -26.64 -7.16 -12.65
C MET A 249 -26.00 -5.77 -12.64
N LEU A 250 -26.48 -4.85 -13.47
CA LEU A 250 -25.84 -3.56 -13.70
C LEU A 250 -26.79 -2.41 -13.35
N ILE A 251 -26.22 -1.28 -12.94
CA ILE A 251 -26.94 0.00 -12.78
C ILE A 251 -26.98 0.72 -14.13
N ASP A 252 -25.90 0.63 -14.89
CA ASP A 252 -25.77 1.17 -16.25
C ASP A 252 -25.27 0.08 -17.21
N ASN A 253 -24.45 0.42 -18.20
CA ASN A 253 -23.93 -0.55 -19.16
C ASN A 253 -22.70 -1.33 -18.67
N VAL A 254 -22.14 -1.00 -17.49
CA VAL A 254 -20.90 -1.61 -16.98
C VAL A 254 -20.85 -1.76 -15.45
N HIS A 255 -21.33 -0.79 -14.68
CA HIS A 255 -21.23 -0.78 -13.23
C HIS A 255 -22.26 -1.70 -12.58
N LEU A 256 -21.81 -2.46 -11.59
CA LEU A 256 -22.61 -3.46 -10.89
C LEU A 256 -23.70 -2.79 -10.05
N ASN A 257 -24.89 -3.38 -10.02
CA ASN A 257 -25.89 -3.10 -8.98
C ASN A 257 -25.66 -4.02 -7.76
N ASP A 258 -26.54 -3.97 -6.76
CA ASP A 258 -26.40 -4.80 -5.54
C ASP A 258 -26.33 -6.30 -5.85
N ARG A 259 -27.07 -6.79 -6.85
CA ARG A 259 -27.02 -8.21 -7.26
C ARG A 259 -25.70 -8.56 -7.94
N GLY A 260 -25.19 -7.65 -8.77
CA GLY A 260 -23.88 -7.80 -9.40
C GLY A 260 -22.76 -7.83 -8.36
N ASN A 261 -22.78 -6.91 -7.39
CA ASN A 261 -21.82 -6.89 -6.28
C ASN A 261 -21.87 -8.19 -5.46
N ALA A 262 -23.06 -8.66 -5.09
CA ALA A 262 -23.22 -9.90 -4.34
C ALA A 262 -22.70 -11.13 -5.13
N LEU A 263 -22.94 -11.19 -6.44
CA LEU A 263 -22.40 -12.26 -7.29
C LEU A 263 -20.87 -12.18 -7.39
N MET A 264 -20.31 -11.00 -7.63
CA MET A 264 -18.86 -10.75 -7.65
C MET A 264 -18.21 -11.23 -6.35
N ALA A 265 -18.70 -10.75 -5.20
CA ALA A 265 -18.18 -11.12 -3.89
C ALA A 265 -18.29 -12.62 -3.63
N THR A 266 -19.36 -13.28 -4.10
CA THR A 266 -19.52 -14.74 -3.94
C THR A 266 -18.50 -15.52 -4.75
N LEU A 267 -18.28 -15.14 -6.01
CA LEU A 267 -17.29 -15.79 -6.88
C LEU A 267 -15.87 -15.59 -6.35
N VAL A 268 -15.54 -14.38 -5.89
CA VAL A 268 -14.21 -14.06 -5.33
C VAL A 268 -13.95 -14.81 -4.02
N ARG A 269 -14.92 -14.85 -3.09
CA ARG A 269 -14.77 -15.54 -1.78
C ARG A 269 -14.35 -17.00 -1.90
N ASN A 270 -14.78 -17.71 -2.95
CA ASN A 270 -14.48 -19.13 -3.12
C ASN A 270 -12.98 -19.42 -3.30
N HIS A 271 -12.19 -18.44 -3.75
CA HIS A 271 -10.75 -18.58 -3.96
C HIS A 271 -9.91 -18.22 -2.71
N LEU A 272 -10.51 -17.51 -1.74
CA LEU A 272 -9.83 -17.09 -0.49
C LEU A 272 -9.90 -18.21 0.56
N GLN A 273 -9.33 -19.37 0.22
CA GLN A 273 -9.31 -20.57 1.05
C GLN A 273 -7.89 -21.13 1.16
N GLN A 274 -7.54 -21.74 2.30
CA GLN A 274 -6.25 -22.41 2.47
C GLN A 274 -6.20 -23.71 1.67
N MET A 275 -5.16 -23.87 0.85
CA MET A 275 -4.85 -25.14 0.21
C MET A 275 -4.38 -26.20 1.23
N PRO A 276 -4.73 -27.48 1.04
CA PRO A 276 -3.99 -28.58 1.65
C PRO A 276 -2.51 -28.53 1.20
N ILE A 277 -1.57 -28.61 2.15
CA ILE A 277 -0.13 -28.32 2.01
C ILE A 277 0.63 -29.38 1.20
N TRP A 278 0.98 -29.16 -0.08
CA TRP A 278 1.73 -30.16 -0.88
C TRP A 278 2.77 -29.62 -1.91
N ALA A 279 3.20 -28.36 -1.91
CA ALA A 279 4.36 -27.95 -2.73
C ALA A 279 5.24 -26.88 -2.08
N GLU A 280 6.56 -26.98 -2.31
CA GLU A 280 7.60 -26.06 -1.83
C GLU A 280 7.35 -24.62 -2.31
N GLN A 281 7.61 -23.64 -1.45
CA GLN A 281 7.39 -22.23 -1.73
C GLN A 281 8.66 -21.58 -2.32
N PRO A 282 8.54 -20.63 -3.26
CA PRO A 282 9.60 -19.66 -3.46
C PRO A 282 9.71 -18.81 -2.18
N ASP A 283 10.89 -18.83 -1.58
CA ASP A 283 11.17 -18.23 -0.28
C ASP A 283 11.37 -16.71 -0.42
N MET A 284 10.29 -15.99 -0.79
CA MET A 284 10.30 -14.54 -0.96
C MET A 284 10.43 -13.79 0.38
N VAL A 285 10.15 -14.44 1.50
CA VAL A 285 10.21 -13.83 2.84
C VAL A 285 10.83 -14.80 3.83
N GLN A 286 12.01 -14.46 4.33
CA GLN A 286 12.72 -15.25 5.32
C GLN A 286 12.53 -14.67 6.72
N THR A 287 12.45 -15.55 7.73
CA THR A 287 12.39 -15.16 9.14
C THR A 287 13.59 -15.73 9.87
N HIS A 288 14.39 -14.86 10.47
CA HIS A 288 15.58 -15.20 11.25
C HIS A 288 15.29 -14.98 12.74
N LEU A 289 15.31 -16.04 13.54
CA LEU A 289 15.06 -15.97 14.98
C LEU A 289 16.27 -15.37 15.70
N VAL A 290 16.04 -14.30 16.45
CA VAL A 290 17.08 -13.71 17.31
C VAL A 290 17.31 -14.64 18.51
N GLY A 291 18.58 -14.93 18.81
CA GLY A 291 18.97 -15.90 19.83
C GLY A 291 19.11 -17.33 19.31
N THR A 292 18.71 -17.61 18.06
CA THR A 292 18.95 -18.91 17.40
C THR A 292 19.76 -18.72 16.12
N ASP A 293 19.16 -18.07 15.13
CA ASP A 293 19.75 -17.90 13.79
C ASP A 293 20.69 -16.70 13.73
N VAL A 294 20.37 -15.65 14.50
CA VAL A 294 21.16 -14.42 14.60
C VAL A 294 21.35 -14.03 16.06
N GLN A 295 22.56 -13.57 16.43
CA GLN A 295 22.95 -13.37 17.83
C GLN A 295 23.43 -11.95 18.08
N TRP A 296 23.12 -11.43 19.27
CA TRP A 296 23.77 -10.24 19.78
C TRP A 296 25.18 -10.59 20.26
N ASN A 297 26.15 -9.77 19.87
CA ASN A 297 27.54 -9.85 20.28
C ASN A 297 27.99 -8.47 20.76
N GLN A 298 28.16 -8.31 22.08
CA GLN A 298 28.65 -7.05 22.68
C GLN A 298 27.85 -5.81 22.25
N GLY A 299 26.51 -5.91 22.24
CA GLY A 299 25.63 -4.79 21.85
C GLY A 299 25.53 -4.56 20.34
N LYS A 300 26.03 -5.49 19.51
CA LYS A 300 25.88 -5.46 18.06
C LYS A 300 25.21 -6.74 17.55
N LEU A 301 24.26 -6.61 16.63
CA LEU A 301 23.69 -7.71 15.87
C LEU A 301 23.92 -7.46 14.39
N VAL A 302 24.31 -8.49 13.64
CA VAL A 302 24.60 -8.41 12.20
C VAL A 302 23.86 -9.52 11.46
N LEU A 303 23.20 -9.17 10.35
CA LEU A 303 22.53 -10.10 9.45
C LEU A 303 22.85 -9.73 8.01
N GLU A 304 23.41 -10.66 7.25
CA GLU A 304 23.50 -10.58 5.78
C GLU A 304 22.19 -11.11 5.19
N PHE A 305 21.68 -10.45 4.15
CA PHE A 305 20.46 -10.87 3.46
C PHE A 305 20.45 -10.40 2.01
N GLU A 306 19.65 -11.05 1.18
CA GLU A 306 19.30 -10.57 -0.16
C GLU A 306 17.85 -10.09 -0.15
N GLY A 307 17.57 -8.94 -0.75
CA GLY A 307 16.20 -8.44 -0.86
C GLY A 307 16.09 -6.93 -0.72
N ASN A 308 14.85 -6.44 -0.65
CA ASN A 308 14.57 -5.01 -0.74
C ASN A 308 13.88 -4.40 0.49
N ARG A 309 13.57 -5.23 1.50
CA ARG A 309 12.91 -4.78 2.73
C ARG A 309 13.33 -5.63 3.92
N ILE A 310 13.39 -4.99 5.09
CA ILE A 310 13.65 -5.64 6.37
C ILE A 310 12.67 -5.13 7.44
N ASP A 311 12.10 -6.06 8.18
CA ASP A 311 11.28 -5.78 9.34
C ASP A 311 11.87 -6.41 10.61
N LEU A 312 11.74 -5.71 11.74
CA LEU A 312 12.06 -6.21 13.07
C LEU A 312 10.77 -6.58 13.80
N LEU A 313 10.69 -7.80 14.32
CA LEU A 313 9.56 -8.27 15.11
C LEU A 313 9.87 -8.07 16.59
N ALA A 314 9.14 -7.19 17.24
CA ALA A 314 9.26 -6.90 18.65
C ALA A 314 8.85 -8.09 19.52
N THR A 315 9.53 -8.23 20.66
CA THR A 315 9.17 -9.23 21.68
C THR A 315 7.88 -8.85 22.40
N THR A 316 6.94 -9.80 22.52
CA THR A 316 5.65 -9.58 23.21
C THR A 316 5.83 -9.23 24.68
N ILE A 317 4.90 -8.42 25.23
CA ILE A 317 4.91 -7.94 26.62
C ILE A 317 4.95 -9.11 27.62
N GLU A 318 4.24 -10.22 27.34
CA GLU A 318 4.19 -11.40 28.22
C GLU A 318 5.51 -12.18 28.28
N THR A 319 6.34 -12.06 27.24
CA THR A 319 7.68 -12.69 27.18
C THR A 319 8.79 -11.76 27.66
N MET A 320 8.49 -10.52 28.05
CA MET A 320 9.48 -9.63 28.65
C MET A 320 9.76 -10.05 30.10
N PRO A 321 11.01 -10.36 30.47
CA PRO A 321 11.32 -10.74 31.85
C PRO A 321 11.00 -9.58 32.82
N GLU A 322 10.33 -9.90 33.94
CA GLU A 322 9.91 -8.95 35.00
C GLU A 322 11.05 -8.07 35.54
N THR A 323 12.30 -8.48 35.34
CA THR A 323 13.51 -7.75 35.76
C THR A 323 13.86 -6.55 34.87
N ARG A 324 13.14 -6.30 33.77
CA ARG A 324 13.29 -5.09 32.93
C ARG A 324 12.38 -3.92 33.37
N SER A 325 12.20 -3.76 34.68
CA SER A 325 11.50 -2.61 35.28
C SER A 325 12.31 -1.30 35.24
N ASP A 326 13.55 -1.33 34.74
CA ASP A 326 14.30 -0.11 34.40
C ASP A 326 13.97 0.28 32.95
N THR A 327 13.08 1.26 32.82
CA THR A 327 12.53 1.78 31.57
C THR A 327 13.52 2.64 30.78
N SER A 328 14.84 2.46 30.93
CA SER A 328 15.76 2.98 29.93
C SER A 328 15.56 2.15 28.66
N LEU A 329 14.62 2.58 27.81
CA LEU A 329 14.30 2.00 26.51
C LEU A 329 15.61 1.84 25.74
N SER A 330 16.19 0.64 25.77
CA SER A 330 17.35 0.33 24.96
C SER A 330 16.89 0.41 23.51
N VAL A 331 17.31 1.47 22.82
CA VAL A 331 17.12 1.65 21.38
C VAL A 331 18.31 1.07 20.65
N ALA A 332 18.11 0.68 19.40
CA ALA A 332 19.19 0.26 18.51
C ALA A 332 19.31 1.22 17.34
N LYS A 333 20.51 1.71 17.06
CA LYS A 333 20.81 2.36 15.79
C LYS A 333 20.74 1.31 14.69
N VAL A 334 20.07 1.64 13.60
CA VAL A 334 19.98 0.82 12.39
C VAL A 334 21.02 1.30 11.39
N LEU A 335 21.77 0.37 10.82
CA LEU A 335 22.59 0.59 9.64
C LEU A 335 22.26 -0.47 8.58
N ILE A 336 22.24 -0.05 7.32
CA ILE A 336 22.25 -0.91 6.14
C ILE A 336 23.55 -0.62 5.40
N ASP A 337 24.35 -1.65 5.13
CA ASP A 337 25.65 -1.54 4.44
C ASP A 337 26.59 -0.49 5.09
N GLY A 338 26.59 -0.44 6.43
CA GLY A 338 27.36 0.50 7.23
C GLY A 338 26.82 1.93 7.27
N LYS A 339 25.70 2.23 6.61
CA LYS A 339 25.09 3.58 6.55
C LYS A 339 23.72 3.64 7.23
N PRO A 340 23.33 4.78 7.83
CA PRO A 340 21.95 4.99 8.26
C PRO A 340 20.98 4.87 7.07
N PRO A 341 19.81 4.24 7.23
CA PRO A 341 18.79 4.17 6.18
C PRO A 341 18.43 5.51 5.53
N SER A 342 18.49 6.63 6.26
CA SER A 342 18.22 7.96 5.67
C SER A 342 19.18 8.41 4.57
N GLU A 343 20.34 7.76 4.41
CA GLU A 343 21.30 8.06 3.35
C GLU A 343 20.97 7.36 2.02
N PHE A 344 19.96 6.50 1.98
CA PHE A 344 19.52 5.79 0.78
C PHE A 344 18.32 6.51 0.12
N PRO A 345 18.50 7.11 -1.07
CA PRO A 345 17.45 7.93 -1.72
C PRO A 345 16.22 7.14 -2.14
N GLU A 346 16.33 5.82 -2.35
CA GLU A 346 15.25 4.93 -2.73
C GLU A 346 14.28 4.60 -1.58
N LEU A 347 14.65 4.86 -0.32
CA LEU A 347 13.80 4.57 0.85
C LEU A 347 12.80 5.69 1.16
N TYR A 348 12.44 6.49 0.17
CA TYR A 348 11.43 7.54 0.28
C TYR A 348 10.31 7.28 -0.73
N ALA A 349 9.06 7.48 -0.31
CA ALA A 349 7.89 7.39 -1.17
C ALA A 349 7.24 8.76 -1.33
N ILE A 350 6.79 9.06 -2.55
CA ILE A 350 5.89 10.19 -2.80
C ILE A 350 4.46 9.66 -2.67
N THR A 351 3.62 10.29 -1.86
CA THR A 351 2.20 9.93 -1.73
C THR A 351 1.41 10.37 -2.95
N ARG A 352 0.21 9.79 -3.13
CA ARG A 352 -0.68 10.19 -4.22
C ARG A 352 -0.98 11.70 -4.12
N PRO A 353 -0.88 12.46 -5.21
CA PRO A 353 -1.36 13.84 -5.25
C PRO A 353 -2.85 13.93 -4.96
N SER A 354 -3.26 15.04 -4.36
CA SER A 354 -4.65 15.29 -3.99
C SER A 354 -5.57 15.27 -5.21
N ASP A 355 -6.83 14.98 -4.93
CA ASP A 355 -7.90 14.87 -5.90
C ASP A 355 -8.03 16.11 -6.79
N ALA A 356 -8.44 15.89 -8.03
CA ALA A 356 -8.87 16.92 -8.95
C ALA A 356 -10.24 17.47 -8.54
N LEU A 357 -10.60 18.63 -9.09
CA LEU A 357 -11.79 19.34 -8.65
C LEU A 357 -13.08 18.55 -8.91
N GLY A 358 -13.80 18.21 -7.84
CA GLY A 358 -15.14 17.60 -7.92
C GLY A 358 -15.15 16.10 -8.19
N VAL A 359 -13.98 15.47 -8.15
CA VAL A 359 -13.80 14.02 -8.36
C VAL A 359 -12.79 13.47 -7.37
N ASP A 360 -12.57 12.16 -7.36
CA ASP A 360 -11.58 11.50 -6.51
C ASP A 360 -10.38 10.91 -7.28
N GLN A 361 -10.28 11.25 -8.57
CA GLN A 361 -9.06 11.01 -9.34
C GLN A 361 -8.03 12.07 -8.99
N PRO A 362 -6.73 11.73 -8.90
CA PRO A 362 -5.70 12.71 -8.56
C PRO A 362 -5.56 13.76 -9.66
N ALA A 363 -5.29 15.01 -9.26
CA ALA A 363 -5.06 16.11 -10.20
C ALA A 363 -3.75 15.96 -10.99
N VAL A 364 -2.80 15.19 -10.42
CA VAL A 364 -1.55 14.77 -11.05
C VAL A 364 -1.40 13.26 -10.87
N LEU A 365 -1.26 12.53 -11.97
CA LEU A 365 -1.18 11.07 -12.00
C LEU A 365 0.11 10.56 -11.37
N GLN A 366 1.24 11.19 -11.70
CA GLN A 366 2.55 10.85 -11.17
C GLN A 366 3.41 12.08 -10.90
N VAL A 367 4.10 12.06 -9.76
CA VAL A 367 5.19 12.98 -9.42
C VAL A 367 6.45 12.15 -9.20
N SER A 368 7.54 12.54 -9.85
CA SER A 368 8.84 11.90 -9.69
C SER A 368 9.88 12.90 -9.17
N ALA A 369 11.15 12.49 -9.08
CA ALA A 369 12.24 13.32 -8.62
C ALA A 369 13.53 13.04 -9.41
N ALA A 370 14.30 14.10 -9.67
CA ALA A 370 15.62 14.03 -10.28
C ALA A 370 16.77 14.07 -9.24
N ASN A 371 16.48 14.53 -8.02
CA ASN A 371 17.41 14.62 -6.89
C ASN A 371 16.85 13.93 -5.65
N SER A 372 17.72 13.66 -4.66
CA SER A 372 17.34 12.98 -3.41
C SER A 372 16.20 13.67 -2.67
N LEU A 373 15.21 12.85 -2.34
CA LEU A 373 14.03 13.23 -1.57
C LEU A 373 14.37 13.46 -0.09
N ILE A 374 13.57 14.29 0.56
CA ILE A 374 13.53 14.47 2.01
C ILE A 374 12.06 14.44 2.47
N PRO A 375 11.76 14.12 3.73
CA PRO A 375 10.40 14.23 4.24
C PRO A 375 9.91 15.67 4.12
N GLU A 376 8.92 15.89 3.28
CA GLU A 376 8.49 17.23 2.89
C GLU A 376 7.06 17.18 2.33
N ARG A 377 6.26 18.19 2.67
CA ARG A 377 4.94 18.39 2.07
C ARG A 377 5.06 19.37 0.92
N TRP A 378 4.44 19.03 -0.20
CA TRP A 378 4.49 19.81 -1.42
C TRP A 378 3.11 20.36 -1.79
N THR A 379 3.11 21.50 -2.46
CA THR A 379 1.90 22.14 -2.99
C THR A 379 2.20 22.73 -4.37
N ALA A 380 1.51 22.26 -5.40
CA ALA A 380 1.41 22.94 -6.68
C ALA A 380 0.17 23.85 -6.69
N VAL A 381 0.35 25.13 -7.00
CA VAL A 381 -0.73 26.12 -7.09
C VAL A 381 -0.93 26.51 -8.54
N ILE A 382 -2.13 26.29 -9.07
CA ILE A 382 -2.51 26.74 -10.42
C ILE A 382 -2.60 28.28 -10.41
N THR A 383 -1.82 28.99 -11.21
CA THR A 383 -1.77 30.45 -11.21
C THR A 383 -2.54 31.10 -12.35
N GLU A 384 -2.57 30.45 -13.50
CA GLU A 384 -3.32 30.86 -14.70
C GLU A 384 -3.83 29.59 -15.37
N ILE A 385 -5.06 29.56 -15.86
CA ILE A 385 -5.67 28.39 -16.52
C ILE A 385 -6.73 28.86 -17.51
N ASN A 386 -6.83 28.22 -18.67
CA ASN A 386 -7.90 28.50 -19.65
C ASN A 386 -9.18 27.72 -19.35
N ASP A 387 -10.27 28.10 -20.01
CA ASP A 387 -11.60 27.53 -19.77
C ASP A 387 -11.66 26.00 -19.96
N THR A 388 -10.90 25.46 -20.92
CA THR A 388 -10.83 24.02 -21.22
C THR A 388 -9.83 23.25 -20.35
N CYS A 389 -9.12 23.92 -19.44
CA CYS A 389 -8.10 23.33 -18.56
C CYS A 389 -6.92 22.63 -19.26
N ASP A 390 -6.82 22.67 -20.59
CA ASP A 390 -5.72 22.11 -21.38
C ASP A 390 -4.41 22.91 -21.30
N ARG A 391 -4.47 24.16 -20.83
CA ARG A 391 -3.30 25.04 -20.71
C ARG A 391 -3.34 25.86 -19.44
N PHE A 392 -2.31 25.68 -18.63
CA PHE A 392 -2.17 26.40 -17.36
C PHE A 392 -0.72 26.59 -16.94
N LYS A 393 -0.53 27.56 -16.05
CA LYS A 393 0.71 27.81 -15.31
C LYS A 393 0.52 27.44 -13.86
N PHE A 394 1.60 27.02 -13.23
CA PHE A 394 1.59 26.67 -11.82
C PHE A 394 2.90 27.04 -11.11
N LYS A 395 2.85 27.07 -9.79
CA LYS A 395 4.00 27.26 -8.90
C LYS A 395 4.08 26.13 -7.89
N VAL A 396 5.29 25.64 -7.61
CA VAL A 396 5.52 24.56 -6.65
C VAL A 396 6.18 25.10 -5.38
N TYR A 397 5.68 24.65 -4.24
CA TYR A 397 6.17 25.02 -2.91
C TYR A 397 6.38 23.77 -2.05
N GLY A 398 7.51 23.68 -1.37
CA GLY A 398 7.79 22.66 -0.38
C GLY A 398 7.75 23.24 1.04
N SER A 399 7.36 22.44 2.03
CA SER A 399 7.30 22.87 3.43
C SER A 399 8.67 23.20 4.03
N GLU A 400 9.74 22.59 3.50
CA GLU A 400 11.12 22.83 3.92
C GLU A 400 11.86 23.72 2.90
N THR A 401 11.59 23.52 1.61
CA THR A 401 12.27 24.16 0.49
C THR A 401 11.71 25.56 0.20
N GLY A 402 10.44 25.84 0.53
CA GLY A 402 9.75 27.07 0.16
C GLY A 402 9.38 27.07 -1.32
N PHE A 403 9.36 28.24 -1.98
CA PHE A 403 9.12 28.31 -3.43
C PHE A 403 10.21 27.59 -4.20
N ASP A 404 9.82 26.63 -5.03
CA ASP A 404 10.76 25.71 -5.70
C ASP A 404 10.57 25.66 -7.22
N GLY A 405 9.93 26.67 -7.80
CA GLY A 405 9.83 26.84 -9.24
C GLY A 405 8.42 27.11 -9.75
N GLU A 406 8.36 27.47 -11.02
CA GLU A 406 7.12 27.71 -11.76
C GLU A 406 7.20 27.07 -13.15
N GLY A 407 6.06 26.61 -13.66
CA GLY A 407 5.99 25.82 -14.87
C GLY A 407 4.70 26.03 -15.67
N GLN A 408 4.64 25.36 -16.81
CA GLN A 408 3.46 25.23 -17.68
C GLN A 408 3.25 23.75 -17.96
N ASN A 409 1.99 23.30 -18.02
CA ASN A 409 1.66 21.87 -18.12
C ASN A 409 2.12 21.22 -19.44
N GLU A 410 2.32 22.01 -20.51
CA GLU A 410 2.72 21.50 -21.83
C GLU A 410 4.19 21.01 -21.91
N ARG A 411 4.98 21.16 -20.83
CA ARG A 411 6.39 20.77 -20.79
C ARG A 411 6.71 20.10 -19.46
N GLN A 412 7.68 19.18 -19.50
CA GLN A 412 8.23 18.61 -18.26
C GLN A 412 8.69 19.74 -17.35
N PHE A 413 8.21 19.71 -16.12
CA PHE A 413 8.65 20.60 -15.06
C PHE A 413 9.65 19.87 -14.18
N VAL A 414 10.77 20.53 -13.90
CA VAL A 414 11.74 20.12 -12.88
C VAL A 414 11.89 21.31 -11.94
N SER A 415 11.56 21.09 -10.67
CA SER A 415 11.76 22.08 -9.60
C SER A 415 13.23 22.51 -9.46
N GLN A 416 13.49 23.65 -8.81
CA GLN A 416 14.85 24.16 -8.62
C GLN A 416 15.70 23.22 -7.76
N SER A 417 15.09 22.60 -6.75
CA SER A 417 15.72 21.54 -5.95
C SER A 417 15.87 20.22 -6.71
N GLY A 418 15.09 20.01 -7.77
CA GLY A 418 14.99 18.74 -8.49
C GLY A 418 14.22 17.64 -7.75
N ARG A 419 13.56 17.94 -6.62
CA ARG A 419 12.79 16.96 -5.83
C ARG A 419 11.36 16.74 -6.33
N VAL A 420 10.91 17.60 -7.23
CA VAL A 420 9.62 17.50 -7.92
C VAL A 420 9.88 17.54 -9.42
N VAL A 421 9.43 16.50 -10.11
CA VAL A 421 9.34 16.39 -11.56
C VAL A 421 7.91 15.98 -11.92
N ILE A 422 7.31 16.69 -12.88
CA ILE A 422 5.97 16.40 -13.39
C ILE A 422 6.03 16.44 -14.91
N ASP A 423 5.66 15.33 -15.56
CA ASP A 423 5.60 15.25 -17.02
C ASP A 423 4.26 15.79 -17.55
N PRO A 424 4.20 16.26 -18.81
CA PRO A 424 2.96 16.82 -19.37
C PRO A 424 1.76 15.89 -19.31
N GLU A 425 1.99 14.60 -19.50
CA GLU A 425 0.98 13.54 -19.52
C GLU A 425 0.47 13.15 -18.11
N ASP A 426 1.09 13.68 -17.05
CA ASP A 426 0.67 13.44 -15.67
C ASP A 426 -0.41 14.40 -15.19
N TRP A 427 -0.73 15.46 -15.92
CA TRP A 427 -1.82 16.35 -15.55
C TRP A 427 -3.17 15.73 -15.91
N TRP A 428 -4.17 15.86 -15.01
CA TRP A 428 -5.51 15.29 -15.19
C TRP A 428 -6.63 16.36 -15.22
N LEU A 429 -6.27 17.65 -15.35
CA LEU A 429 -7.22 18.74 -15.18
C LEU A 429 -8.15 18.93 -16.39
N ASP A 430 -7.63 18.73 -17.61
CA ASP A 430 -8.39 18.77 -18.86
C ASP A 430 -9.32 17.57 -19.00
N ASP A 431 -8.86 16.37 -18.64
CA ASP A 431 -9.72 15.18 -18.60
C ASP A 431 -10.94 15.36 -17.67
N VAL A 432 -10.78 16.03 -16.52
CA VAL A 432 -11.92 16.36 -15.64
C VAL A 432 -12.88 17.34 -16.32
N TYR A 433 -12.34 18.35 -17.00
CA TYR A 433 -13.15 19.30 -17.75
C TYR A 433 -13.91 18.60 -18.89
N ASP A 434 -13.26 17.78 -19.70
CA ASP A 434 -13.88 17.10 -20.83
C ASP A 434 -15.01 16.17 -20.38
N ASN A 435 -14.80 15.43 -19.29
CA ASN A 435 -15.78 14.48 -18.79
C ASN A 435 -16.95 15.11 -18.02
N LEU A 436 -16.70 16.14 -17.21
CA LEU A 436 -17.70 16.69 -16.27
C LEU A 436 -18.07 18.14 -16.52
N GLN A 437 -17.37 18.83 -17.42
CA GLN A 437 -17.51 20.26 -17.69
C GLN A 437 -17.28 21.11 -16.42
N ILE A 438 -16.39 20.63 -15.54
CA ILE A 438 -15.97 21.31 -14.31
C ILE A 438 -14.61 21.97 -14.57
N ALA A 439 -14.59 23.30 -14.63
CA ALA A 439 -13.35 24.05 -14.83
C ALA A 439 -12.59 24.23 -13.51
N THR A 440 -11.32 23.82 -13.51
CA THR A 440 -10.41 24.06 -12.38
C THR A 440 -10.08 25.56 -12.28
N PRO A 441 -10.27 26.21 -11.12
CA PRO A 441 -10.02 27.63 -10.98
C PRO A 441 -8.53 27.93 -10.76
N ALA A 442 -8.11 29.15 -11.13
CA ALA A 442 -6.86 29.71 -10.63
C ALA A 442 -6.90 29.78 -9.09
N GLY A 443 -5.78 29.44 -8.46
CA GLY A 443 -5.63 29.28 -7.01
C GLY A 443 -5.90 27.86 -6.51
N PHE A 444 -6.33 26.92 -7.37
CA PHE A 444 -6.47 25.52 -6.99
C PHE A 444 -5.11 24.95 -6.53
N GLN A 445 -5.14 24.18 -5.45
CA GLN A 445 -3.95 23.63 -4.81
C GLN A 445 -3.96 22.12 -4.92
N ILE A 446 -2.85 21.56 -5.39
CA ILE A 446 -2.63 20.13 -5.50
C ILE A 446 -1.52 19.78 -4.52
N GLN A 447 -1.78 18.86 -3.60
CA GLN A 447 -0.90 18.57 -2.48
C GLN A 447 -0.47 17.11 -2.47
N TRP A 448 0.78 16.86 -2.08
CA TRP A 448 1.32 15.53 -1.82
C TRP A 448 2.42 15.64 -0.77
N GLN A 449 2.92 14.51 -0.30
CA GLN A 449 4.04 14.47 0.65
C GLN A 449 5.04 13.39 0.31
N VAL A 450 6.23 13.53 0.87
CA VAL A 450 7.28 12.54 0.83
C VAL A 450 7.39 11.89 2.20
N GLU A 451 7.30 10.57 2.25
CA GLU A 451 7.36 9.78 3.47
C GLU A 451 8.61 8.88 3.50
N PRO A 452 9.29 8.75 4.65
CA PRO A 452 10.35 7.76 4.80
C PRO A 452 9.75 6.35 4.91
N LEU A 453 10.33 5.41 4.17
CA LEU A 453 10.04 3.96 4.24
C LEU A 453 11.03 3.22 5.17
N PHE A 454 11.59 3.93 6.14
CA PHE A 454 12.67 3.44 7.01
C PHE A 454 12.61 4.05 8.42
N THR A 455 13.40 3.49 9.33
CA THR A 455 13.81 4.19 10.56
C THR A 455 15.30 4.06 10.81
N ASN A 456 15.94 5.16 11.20
CA ASN A 456 17.36 5.17 11.59
C ASN A 456 17.60 4.55 12.98
N VAL A 457 16.55 4.48 13.80
CA VAL A 457 16.61 3.99 15.17
C VAL A 457 15.41 3.10 15.43
N TYR A 458 15.68 1.85 15.79
CA TYR A 458 14.66 0.96 16.29
C TYR A 458 14.32 1.33 17.74
N VAL A 459 13.04 1.67 17.94
CA VAL A 459 12.43 1.87 19.25
C VAL A 459 11.41 0.75 19.43
N PRO A 460 11.54 -0.10 20.46
CA PRO A 460 10.56 -1.14 20.72
C PRO A 460 9.15 -0.56 20.92
N PRO A 461 8.12 -1.11 20.27
CA PRO A 461 6.73 -0.75 20.55
C PRO A 461 6.37 -1.11 22.00
N ILE A 462 5.61 -0.24 22.68
CA ILE A 462 5.15 -0.43 24.06
C ILE A 462 3.66 -0.14 24.21
N GLY A 463 3.00 -0.78 25.18
CA GLY A 463 1.62 -0.44 25.59
C GLY A 463 0.52 -0.99 24.68
N GLN A 464 -0.65 -0.32 24.70
CA GLN A 464 -1.88 -0.78 24.04
C GLN A 464 -1.77 -0.90 22.50
N ASN A 465 -0.78 -0.25 21.89
CA ASN A 465 -0.55 -0.27 20.44
C ASN A 465 0.44 -1.36 19.99
N PHE A 466 0.89 -2.24 20.90
CA PHE A 466 1.88 -3.28 20.60
C PHE A 466 1.42 -4.21 19.48
N ALA A 467 0.17 -4.69 19.51
CA ALA A 467 -0.34 -5.61 18.48
C ALA A 467 -0.34 -4.98 17.06
N GLN A 468 -0.55 -3.66 16.96
CA GLN A 468 -0.53 -2.94 15.69
C GLN A 468 0.89 -2.66 15.18
N HIS A 469 1.86 -2.50 16.10
CA HIS A 469 3.23 -2.09 15.80
C HIS A 469 4.26 -3.18 16.10
N GLN A 470 3.82 -4.44 16.27
CA GLN A 470 4.72 -5.56 16.58
C GLN A 470 5.81 -5.72 15.52
N THR A 471 5.52 -5.32 14.29
CA THR A 471 6.46 -5.31 13.17
C THR A 471 6.88 -3.88 12.87
N VAL A 472 8.19 -3.61 12.92
CA VAL A 472 8.78 -2.31 12.58
C VAL A 472 9.61 -2.48 11.32
N THR A 473 9.18 -1.87 10.20
CA THR A 473 9.98 -1.78 8.98
C THR A 473 11.17 -0.86 9.25
N VAL A 474 12.40 -1.35 9.06
CA VAL A 474 13.62 -0.54 9.26
C VAL A 474 14.21 -0.03 7.95
N ALA A 475 13.95 -0.72 6.85
CA ALA A 475 14.23 -0.28 5.49
C ALA A 475 13.28 -0.98 4.52
N GLN A 476 12.77 -0.27 3.52
CA GLN A 476 11.96 -0.80 2.43
C GLN A 476 12.22 -0.02 1.15
N ASN A 477 12.20 -0.74 0.02
CA ASN A 477 12.50 -0.24 -1.32
C ASN A 477 14.00 -0.07 -1.59
N LEU A 478 14.84 -0.85 -0.89
CA LEU A 478 16.26 -1.02 -1.26
C LEU A 478 16.36 -1.62 -2.69
N PRO A 479 17.50 -1.54 -3.37
CA PRO A 479 17.77 -2.37 -4.54
C PRO A 479 17.64 -3.85 -4.16
N THR A 480 17.12 -4.70 -5.04
CA THR A 480 17.03 -6.15 -4.76
C THR A 480 18.40 -6.79 -4.97
N THR A 481 19.28 -6.62 -3.98
CA THR A 481 20.67 -7.13 -4.00
C THR A 481 21.07 -7.67 -2.61
N GLU A 482 22.32 -8.11 -2.46
CA GLU A 482 22.89 -8.45 -1.16
C GLU A 482 23.11 -7.18 -0.33
N HIS A 483 22.74 -7.25 0.95
CA HIS A 483 22.85 -6.18 1.93
C HIS A 483 23.26 -6.73 3.30
N THR A 484 23.75 -5.85 4.17
CA THR A 484 24.05 -6.14 5.58
C THR A 484 23.25 -5.23 6.49
N LEU A 485 22.40 -5.82 7.35
CA LEU A 485 21.79 -5.14 8.49
C LEU A 485 22.75 -5.16 9.68
N GLU A 486 22.97 -4.00 10.30
CA GLU A 486 23.62 -3.90 11.61
C GLU A 486 22.72 -3.15 12.59
N LEU A 487 22.45 -3.78 13.73
CA LEU A 487 21.79 -3.14 14.87
C LEU A 487 22.83 -2.88 15.96
N ILE A 488 22.95 -1.62 16.40
CA ILE A 488 23.91 -1.20 17.43
C ILE A 488 23.13 -0.67 18.62
N ALA A 489 23.22 -1.38 19.74
CA ALA A 489 22.52 -1.08 20.98
C ALA A 489 23.54 -0.82 22.10
N PRO A 490 23.90 0.45 22.37
CA PRO A 490 24.97 0.82 23.32
C PRO A 490 24.75 0.32 24.75
N ASN A 491 23.49 0.13 25.13
CA ASN A 491 23.08 -0.31 26.47
C ASN A 491 22.79 -1.81 26.54
N GLY A 492 23.20 -2.60 25.53
CA GLY A 492 22.91 -4.02 25.43
C GLY A 492 21.68 -4.32 24.57
N GLU A 493 21.26 -5.58 24.56
CA GLU A 493 20.28 -6.13 23.62
C GLU A 493 18.91 -5.43 23.68
N VAL A 494 18.32 -5.17 22.51
CA VAL A 494 16.95 -4.64 22.40
C VAL A 494 15.95 -5.77 22.16
N PRO A 495 14.69 -5.64 22.64
CA PRO A 495 13.69 -6.72 22.56
C PRO A 495 13.20 -6.96 21.13
N ILE A 496 13.87 -7.87 20.42
CA ILE A 496 13.52 -8.35 19.08
C ILE A 496 13.47 -9.88 19.14
N THR A 497 12.37 -10.46 18.68
CA THR A 497 12.19 -11.92 18.62
C THR A 497 12.67 -12.49 17.28
N ALA A 498 12.44 -11.77 16.18
CA ALA A 498 12.86 -12.20 14.87
C ALA A 498 13.11 -11.01 13.93
N ILE A 499 13.84 -11.27 12.86
CA ILE A 499 14.07 -10.34 11.75
C ILE A 499 13.48 -10.97 10.50
N ARG A 500 12.66 -10.23 9.76
CA ARG A 500 12.10 -10.66 8.47
C ARG A 500 12.77 -9.92 7.33
N THR A 501 13.22 -10.64 6.32
CA THR A 501 13.79 -10.10 5.09
C THR A 501 12.89 -10.46 3.92
N TYR A 502 12.78 -9.57 2.94
CA TYR A 502 11.85 -9.71 1.83
C TYR A 502 12.58 -9.56 0.51
N GLN A 503 12.52 -10.59 -0.32
CA GLN A 503 13.16 -10.69 -1.63
C GLN A 503 12.09 -10.80 -2.72
N PRO A 504 11.84 -9.72 -3.48
CA PRO A 504 10.97 -9.77 -4.64
C PRO A 504 11.38 -10.89 -5.61
N PRO A 505 10.42 -11.61 -6.23
CA PRO A 505 10.71 -12.77 -7.06
C PRO A 505 11.31 -12.43 -8.43
N LEU A 506 11.28 -11.15 -8.84
CA LEU A 506 11.91 -10.67 -10.06
C LEU A 506 13.04 -9.68 -9.72
N PRO A 507 14.14 -9.68 -10.49
CA PRO A 507 15.28 -8.79 -10.28
C PRO A 507 14.97 -7.32 -10.59
#